data_AF-A0A6N2YJG8-F1
#
_entry.id   AF-A0A6N2YJG8-F1
#
_cell.length_a   1.000
_cell.length_b   1.000
_cell.length_c   1.000
_cell.angle_alpha   90.00
_cell.angle_beta   90.00
_cell.angle_gamma   90.00
#
_symmetry.space_group_name_H-M   'P 1'
#
loop_
_entity.id
_entity.type
_entity.pdbx_description
1 polymer ?
#
loop_
_entity_poly.entity_id
_entity_poly.type
_entity_poly.pdbx_seq_one_letter_code
_entity_poly.pdbx_strand_id
1 'polypeptide(L)'
;MSNTTKQALEASLKKVMLQKPLDKITISDITPDCGISRMAFYYHFKDIYDLVEWSCLEDAKRALQGKKTYDLLKAVVEEKTAGMQIREEQKEFIANFYKYSFVGIMLDWIKQGMKEDYSEIVDNMALTLHGSITNSVQNFLSKTDP
;
A
#
# COMPACT_ATOMS: atom_id res chain seq x y z
N MET A 1 -18.38 -6.92 -9.77
CA MET A 1 -18.78 -7.79 -8.63
C MET A 1 -18.27 -7.19 -7.34
N SER A 2 -19.05 -7.26 -6.25
CA SER A 2 -18.78 -6.44 -5.08
C SER A 2 -17.49 -6.87 -4.39
N ASN A 3 -16.64 -5.88 -4.10
CA ASN A 3 -15.44 -6.04 -3.28
C ASN A 3 -15.78 -6.68 -1.91
N THR A 4 -17.04 -6.53 -1.49
CA THR A 4 -17.63 -7.04 -0.25
C THR A 4 -17.49 -8.56 -0.08
N THR A 5 -17.72 -9.39 -1.11
CA THR A 5 -17.57 -10.85 -0.96
C THR A 5 -16.11 -11.26 -0.78
N LYS A 6 -15.19 -10.62 -1.50
CA LYS A 6 -13.74 -10.86 -1.34
C LYS A 6 -13.27 -10.47 0.06
N GLN A 7 -13.74 -9.33 0.57
CA GLN A 7 -13.45 -8.87 1.93
C GLN A 7 -14.04 -9.79 3.01
N ALA A 8 -15.24 -10.34 2.80
CA ALA A 8 -15.80 -11.33 3.73
C ALA A 8 -14.96 -12.62 3.76
N LEU A 9 -14.52 -13.10 2.60
CA LEU A 9 -13.63 -14.24 2.49
C LEU A 9 -12.26 -14.00 3.14
N GLU A 10 -11.69 -12.81 2.94
CA GLU A 10 -10.46 -12.36 3.62
C GLU A 10 -10.61 -12.38 5.15
N ALA A 11 -11.71 -11.84 5.67
CA ALA A 11 -11.98 -11.81 7.11
C ALA A 11 -12.14 -13.23 7.69
N SER A 12 -12.89 -14.10 6.99
CA SER A 12 -13.08 -15.50 7.38
C SER A 12 -11.76 -16.27 7.35
N LEU A 13 -10.94 -16.12 6.30
CA LEU A 13 -9.60 -16.71 6.22
C LEU A 13 -8.73 -16.29 7.40
N LYS A 14 -8.62 -15.00 7.70
CA LYS A 14 -7.82 -14.48 8.82
C LYS A 14 -8.26 -15.08 10.15
N LYS A 15 -9.57 -15.19 10.38
CA LYS A 15 -10.14 -15.81 11.58
C LYS A 15 -9.75 -17.29 11.71
N VAL A 16 -9.80 -18.05 10.62
CA VAL A 16 -9.43 -19.48 10.63
C VAL A 16 -7.91 -19.68 10.78
N MET A 17 -7.09 -18.80 10.20
CA MET A 17 -5.63 -18.82 10.35
C MET A 17 -5.16 -18.61 11.80
N LEU A 18 -5.96 -17.96 12.64
CA LEU A 18 -5.69 -17.85 14.08
C LEU A 18 -5.92 -19.17 14.83
N GLN A 19 -6.60 -20.15 14.22
CA GLN A 19 -7.00 -21.40 14.86
C GLN A 19 -6.18 -22.59 14.38
N LYS A 20 -5.72 -22.58 13.11
CA LYS A 20 -4.97 -23.69 12.51
C LYS A 20 -4.03 -23.21 11.41
N PRO A 21 -2.93 -23.94 11.15
CA PRO A 21 -1.97 -23.57 10.11
C PRO A 21 -2.60 -23.62 8.70
N LEU A 22 -2.09 -22.76 7.80
CA LEU A 22 -2.64 -22.52 6.46
C LEU A 22 -2.77 -23.81 5.62
N ASP A 23 -1.82 -24.73 5.72
CA ASP A 23 -1.81 -25.99 4.98
C ASP A 23 -2.96 -26.94 5.38
N LYS A 24 -3.65 -26.66 6.49
CA LYS A 24 -4.83 -27.39 6.98
C LYS A 24 -6.14 -26.63 6.75
N ILE A 25 -6.09 -25.45 6.13
CA ILE A 25 -7.28 -24.66 5.82
C ILE A 25 -7.83 -25.10 4.47
N THR A 26 -9.13 -25.36 4.45
CA THR A 26 -9.88 -25.72 3.26
C THR A 26 -10.92 -24.67 2.94
N ILE A 27 -11.39 -24.64 1.70
CA ILE A 27 -12.47 -23.73 1.28
C ILE A 27 -13.74 -23.98 2.11
N SER A 28 -13.98 -25.23 2.51
CA SER A 28 -15.11 -25.60 3.37
C SER A 28 -15.03 -24.98 4.77
N ASP A 29 -13.86 -24.59 5.25
CA ASP A 29 -13.71 -23.92 6.55
C ASP A 29 -14.15 -22.45 6.50
N ILE A 30 -14.06 -21.80 5.34
CA ILE A 30 -14.24 -20.35 5.22
C ILE A 30 -15.57 -19.94 4.58
N THR A 31 -16.10 -20.74 3.64
CA THR A 31 -17.32 -20.39 2.92
C THR A 31 -18.59 -20.33 3.77
N PRO A 32 -18.77 -21.16 4.83
CA PRO A 32 -19.96 -21.09 5.68
C PRO A 32 -20.07 -19.75 6.43
N ASP A 33 -18.95 -19.22 6.95
CA ASP A 33 -18.92 -17.92 7.67
C ASP A 33 -19.29 -16.75 6.74
N CYS A 34 -19.10 -16.94 5.44
CA CYS A 34 -19.42 -15.94 4.41
C CYS A 34 -20.85 -16.10 3.83
N GLY A 35 -21.57 -17.18 4.18
CA GLY A 35 -22.88 -17.49 3.61
C GLY A 35 -22.86 -17.81 2.11
N ILE A 36 -21.73 -18.28 1.56
CA ILE A 36 -21.59 -18.60 0.13
C ILE A 36 -21.32 -20.09 -0.10
N SER A 37 -21.56 -20.55 -1.32
CA SER A 37 -21.19 -21.91 -1.74
C SER A 37 -19.71 -21.98 -2.15
N ARG A 38 -19.15 -23.20 -2.19
CA ARG A 38 -17.80 -23.44 -2.75
C ARG A 38 -17.70 -23.03 -4.22
N MET A 39 -18.76 -23.20 -4.99
CA MET A 39 -18.78 -22.75 -6.40
C MET A 39 -18.68 -21.22 -6.50
N ALA A 40 -19.34 -20.49 -5.59
CA ALA A 40 -19.22 -19.04 -5.51
C ALA A 40 -17.81 -18.59 -5.07
N PHE A 41 -17.12 -19.37 -4.20
CA PHE A 41 -15.70 -19.12 -3.92
C PHE A 41 -14.84 -19.19 -5.18
N TYR A 42 -15.00 -20.26 -5.97
CA TYR A 42 -14.20 -20.47 -7.19
C TYR A 42 -14.47 -19.44 -8.29
N TYR A 43 -15.57 -18.69 -8.20
CA TYR A 43 -15.80 -17.53 -9.05
C TYR A 43 -14.81 -16.39 -8.75
N HIS A 44 -14.31 -16.30 -7.52
CA HIS A 44 -13.44 -15.23 -7.06
C HIS A 44 -11.96 -15.62 -7.00
N PHE A 45 -11.66 -16.86 -6.60
CA PHE A 45 -10.31 -17.35 -6.32
C PHE A 45 -10.13 -18.79 -6.77
N LYS A 46 -8.95 -19.13 -7.29
CA LYS A 46 -8.64 -20.50 -7.75
C LYS A 46 -8.53 -21.49 -6.60
N ASP A 47 -7.94 -21.06 -5.49
CA ASP A 47 -7.71 -21.86 -4.29
C ASP A 47 -7.45 -20.96 -3.06
N ILE A 48 -7.08 -21.58 -1.94
CA ILE A 48 -6.81 -20.86 -0.69
C ILE A 48 -5.59 -19.94 -0.78
N TYR A 49 -4.59 -20.29 -1.60
CA TYR A 49 -3.36 -19.53 -1.74
C TYR A 49 -3.59 -18.27 -2.59
N ASP A 50 -4.43 -18.37 -3.63
CA ASP A 50 -4.88 -17.21 -4.42
C ASP A 50 -5.64 -16.20 -3.54
N LEU A 51 -6.47 -16.69 -2.60
CA LEU A 51 -7.10 -15.81 -1.60
C LEU A 51 -6.07 -15.20 -0.64
N VAL A 52 -5.07 -15.96 -0.16
CA VAL A 52 -4.01 -15.44 0.72
C VAL A 52 -3.20 -14.35 0.02
N GLU A 53 -2.76 -14.61 -1.22
CA GLU A 53 -1.99 -13.65 -2.02
C GLU A 53 -2.78 -12.35 -2.19
N TRP A 54 -4.05 -12.45 -2.59
CA TRP A 54 -4.93 -11.29 -2.71
C TRP A 54 -5.09 -10.55 -1.38
N SER A 55 -5.31 -11.28 -0.28
CA SER A 55 -5.49 -10.71 1.06
C SER A 55 -4.24 -9.94 1.52
N CYS A 56 -3.06 -10.50 1.31
CA CYS A 56 -1.78 -9.86 1.63
C CYS A 56 -1.56 -8.58 0.82
N LEU A 57 -1.84 -8.63 -0.49
CA LEU A 57 -1.74 -7.46 -1.37
C LEU A 57 -2.68 -6.34 -0.93
N GLU A 58 -3.92 -6.70 -0.58
CA GLU A 58 -4.94 -5.75 -0.19
C GLU A 58 -4.63 -5.13 1.18
N ASP A 59 -4.13 -5.90 2.15
CA ASP A 59 -3.66 -5.37 3.44
C ASP A 59 -2.46 -4.44 3.27
N ALA A 60 -1.47 -4.84 2.45
CA ALA A 60 -0.32 -4.00 2.17
C ALA A 60 -0.75 -2.68 1.53
N LYS A 61 -1.69 -2.73 0.57
CA LYS A 61 -2.25 -1.53 -0.05
C LYS A 61 -2.95 -0.63 0.97
N ARG A 62 -3.78 -1.18 1.87
CA ARG A 62 -4.44 -0.40 2.92
C ARG A 62 -3.44 0.23 3.90
N ALA A 63 -2.40 -0.51 4.28
CA ALA A 63 -1.34 -0.01 5.15
C ALA A 63 -0.57 1.14 4.49
N LEU A 64 -0.20 0.96 3.22
CA LEU A 64 0.56 1.92 2.42
C LEU A 64 -0.24 3.19 2.09
N GLN A 65 -1.52 3.04 1.77
CA GLN A 65 -2.44 4.17 1.53
C GLN A 65 -2.91 4.85 2.83
N GLY A 66 -2.57 4.27 3.99
CA GLY A 66 -2.98 4.77 5.28
C GLY A 66 -2.42 6.16 5.59
N LYS A 67 -3.08 6.83 6.54
CA LYS A 67 -2.73 8.17 7.02
C LYS A 67 -1.26 8.27 7.48
N LYS A 68 -0.71 7.19 8.06
CA LYS A 68 0.67 7.16 8.57
C LYS A 68 1.72 7.44 7.49
N THR A 69 1.61 6.86 6.30
CA THR A 69 2.56 7.08 5.20
C THR A 69 2.54 8.54 4.76
N TYR A 70 1.34 9.11 4.67
CA TYR A 70 1.17 10.53 4.37
C TYR A 70 1.75 11.42 5.48
N ASP A 71 1.46 11.12 6.74
CA ASP A 71 1.92 11.90 7.90
C ASP A 71 3.47 11.92 7.97
N LEU A 72 4.13 10.79 7.69
CA LEU A 72 5.60 10.70 7.63
C LEU A 72 6.17 11.61 6.54
N LEU A 73 5.62 11.55 5.33
CA LEU A 73 6.09 12.37 4.22
C LEU A 73 5.79 13.85 4.44
N LYS A 74 4.62 14.18 5.00
CA LYS A 74 4.27 15.54 5.39
C LYS A 74 5.27 16.07 6.41
N ALA A 75 5.61 15.29 7.44
CA ALA A 75 6.59 15.70 8.45
C ALA A 75 7.96 16.03 7.84
N VAL A 76 8.44 15.21 6.89
CA VAL A 76 9.69 15.50 6.15
C VAL A 76 9.57 16.78 5.33
N VAL A 77 8.44 17.00 4.64
CA VAL A 77 8.22 18.23 3.86
C VAL A 77 8.20 19.46 4.77
N GLU A 78 7.53 19.40 5.92
CA GLU A 78 7.50 20.49 6.91
C GLU A 78 8.91 20.80 7.43
N GLU A 79 9.69 19.78 7.79
CA GLU A 79 11.09 19.95 8.23
C GLU A 79 11.93 20.63 7.15
N LYS A 80 11.83 20.18 5.89
CA LYS A 80 12.61 20.72 4.77
C LYS A 80 12.15 22.10 4.30
N THR A 81 10.93 22.51 4.63
CA THR A 81 10.37 23.81 4.25
C THR A 81 10.32 24.81 5.40
N ALA A 82 10.83 24.43 6.57
CA ALA A 82 10.90 25.33 7.73
C ALA A 82 11.65 26.63 7.38
N GLY A 83 11.01 27.77 7.64
CA GLY A 83 11.56 29.10 7.35
C GLY A 83 11.44 29.54 5.88
N MET A 84 10.78 28.76 5.01
CA MET A 84 10.54 29.11 3.61
C MET A 84 9.12 29.64 3.39
N GLN A 85 8.96 30.58 2.45
CA GLN A 85 7.66 31.15 2.05
C GLN A 85 6.96 30.26 1.00
N ILE A 86 6.61 29.02 1.37
CA ILE A 86 5.90 28.07 0.51
C ILE A 86 4.44 27.93 0.96
N ARG A 87 3.50 27.83 0.01
CA ARG A 87 2.07 27.65 0.33
C ARG A 87 1.79 26.23 0.81
N GLU A 88 0.84 26.09 1.72
CA GLU A 88 0.42 24.79 2.25
C GLU A 88 -0.04 23.81 1.15
N GLU A 89 -0.77 24.28 0.14
CA GLU A 89 -1.18 23.46 -1.00
C GLU A 89 0.01 22.84 -1.76
N GLN A 90 1.13 23.57 -1.84
CA GLN A 90 2.35 23.09 -2.50
C GLN A 90 3.05 22.02 -1.64
N LYS A 91 3.08 22.21 -0.31
CA LYS A 91 3.59 21.21 0.62
C LYS A 91 2.76 19.92 0.55
N GLU A 92 1.43 20.05 0.52
CA GLU A 92 0.52 18.90 0.39
C GLU A 92 0.69 18.17 -0.94
N PHE A 93 0.89 18.92 -2.03
CA PHE A 93 1.17 18.33 -3.33
C PHE A 93 2.47 17.52 -3.31
N ILE A 94 3.56 18.10 -2.77
CA ILE A 94 4.86 17.44 -2.62
C ILE A 94 4.72 16.15 -1.80
N ALA A 95 4.08 16.21 -0.63
CA ALA A 95 3.88 15.05 0.24
C ALA A 95 3.07 13.95 -0.46
N ASN A 96 1.99 14.33 -1.18
CA ASN A 96 1.17 13.37 -1.91
C ASN A 96 1.90 12.74 -3.10
N PHE A 97 2.69 13.52 -3.85
CA PHE A 97 3.47 13.02 -4.97
C PHE A 97 4.42 11.91 -4.52
N TYR A 98 5.25 12.18 -3.51
CA TYR A 98 6.20 11.19 -2.99
C TYR A 98 5.51 10.01 -2.29
N LYS A 99 4.32 10.21 -1.71
CA LYS A 99 3.50 9.11 -1.19
C LYS A 99 3.12 8.16 -2.31
N TYR A 100 2.58 8.69 -3.42
CA TYR A 100 2.17 7.84 -4.53
C TYR A 100 3.35 7.13 -5.19
N SER A 101 4.51 7.79 -5.31
CA SER A 101 5.73 7.14 -5.80
C SER A 101 6.14 5.95 -4.93
N PHE A 102 6.19 6.14 -3.60
CA PHE A 102 6.50 5.05 -2.66
C PHE A 102 5.49 3.90 -2.74
N VAL A 103 4.20 4.22 -2.67
CA VAL A 103 3.13 3.21 -2.70
C VAL A 103 3.15 2.43 -4.02
N GLY A 104 3.39 3.10 -5.15
CA GLY A 104 3.49 2.44 -6.45
C GLY A 104 4.62 1.41 -6.50
N ILE A 105 5.83 1.82 -6.10
CA ILE A 105 7.02 0.95 -6.08
C ILE A 105 6.78 -0.27 -5.17
N MET A 106 6.30 -0.03 -3.94
CA MET A 106 6.04 -1.10 -2.99
C MET A 106 4.97 -2.08 -3.48
N LEU A 107 3.89 -1.58 -4.10
CA LEU A 107 2.85 -2.45 -4.65
C LEU A 107 3.35 -3.29 -5.82
N ASP A 108 4.17 -2.72 -6.69
CA ASP A 108 4.73 -3.46 -7.82
C ASP A 108 5.75 -4.51 -7.40
N TRP A 109 6.54 -4.25 -6.36
CA TRP A 109 7.40 -5.27 -5.74
C TRP A 109 6.59 -6.44 -5.16
N ILE A 110 5.51 -6.15 -4.45
CA ILE A 110 4.63 -7.19 -3.89
C ILE A 110 4.01 -8.04 -5.00
N LYS A 111 3.50 -7.41 -6.08
CA LYS A 111 2.93 -8.13 -7.23
C LYS A 111 3.93 -9.03 -7.95
N GLN A 112 5.22 -8.70 -7.89
CA GLN A 112 6.29 -9.52 -8.49
C GLN A 112 6.72 -10.69 -7.59
N GLY A 113 6.04 -10.87 -6.45
CA GLY A 113 6.29 -11.95 -5.50
C GLY A 113 7.40 -11.64 -4.51
N MET A 114 7.71 -10.36 -4.27
CA MET A 114 8.70 -9.93 -3.27
C MET A 114 10.08 -10.59 -3.47
N LYS A 115 10.49 -10.78 -4.72
CA LYS A 115 11.71 -11.54 -5.09
C LYS A 115 13.00 -10.80 -4.78
N GLU A 116 12.98 -9.48 -4.95
CA GLU A 116 14.08 -8.58 -4.64
C GLU A 116 14.11 -8.29 -3.14
N ASP A 117 15.29 -8.05 -2.57
CA ASP A 117 15.38 -7.56 -1.20
C ASP A 117 14.77 -6.15 -1.11
N TYR A 118 13.87 -5.95 -0.15
CA TYR A 118 13.25 -4.65 0.07
C TYR A 118 14.29 -3.58 0.41
N SER A 119 15.45 -3.97 0.95
CA SER A 119 16.56 -3.06 1.24
C SER A 119 17.07 -2.37 -0.03
N GLU A 120 17.27 -3.12 -1.12
CA GLU A 120 17.71 -2.58 -2.40
C GLU A 120 16.70 -1.62 -3.02
N ILE A 121 15.41 -1.91 -2.85
CA ILE A 121 14.31 -1.05 -3.34
C ILE A 121 14.27 0.26 -2.55
N VAL A 122 14.40 0.17 -1.22
CA VAL A 122 14.47 1.34 -0.34
C VAL A 122 15.69 2.19 -0.68
N ASP A 123 16.85 1.58 -0.95
CA ASP A 123 18.08 2.29 -1.31
C ASP A 123 17.96 2.97 -2.67
N ASN A 124 17.47 2.28 -3.70
CA ASN A 124 17.24 2.87 -5.02
C ASN A 124 16.23 4.03 -4.95
N MET A 125 15.20 3.88 -4.13
CA MET A 125 14.24 4.95 -3.88
C MET A 125 14.89 6.11 -3.12
N ALA A 126 15.65 5.85 -2.06
CA ALA A 126 16.35 6.87 -1.31
C ALA A 126 17.31 7.67 -2.20
N LEU A 127 18.07 6.99 -3.08
CA LEU A 127 18.93 7.62 -4.07
C LEU A 127 18.15 8.49 -5.07
N THR A 128 17.02 7.99 -5.58
CA THR A 128 16.18 8.72 -6.54
C THR A 128 15.50 9.95 -5.91
N LEU A 129 15.15 9.86 -4.63
CA LEU A 129 14.46 10.91 -3.89
C LEU A 129 15.41 11.88 -3.18
N HIS A 130 16.69 11.54 -3.09
CA HIS A 130 17.67 12.37 -2.41
C HIS A 130 17.76 13.73 -3.10
N GLY A 131 17.52 14.80 -2.33
CA GLY A 131 17.52 16.18 -2.84
C GLY A 131 16.33 16.57 -3.72
N SER A 132 15.47 15.63 -4.12
CA SER A 132 14.35 15.91 -5.05
C SER A 132 13.25 16.76 -4.40
N ILE A 133 12.98 16.56 -3.11
CA ILE A 133 12.05 17.38 -2.31
C ILE A 133 12.57 18.83 -2.26
N THR A 134 13.83 19.02 -1.88
CA THR A 134 14.48 20.33 -1.83
C THR A 134 14.45 21.03 -3.19
N ASN A 135 14.77 20.31 -4.27
CA ASN A 135 14.73 20.85 -5.62
C ASN A 135 13.31 21.26 -6.04
N SER A 136 12.31 20.44 -5.69
CA SER A 136 10.89 20.74 -5.96
C SER A 136 10.43 22.00 -5.23
N VAL A 137 10.82 22.16 -3.96
CA VAL A 137 10.56 23.36 -3.16
C VAL A 137 11.21 24.59 -3.80
N GLN A 138 12.50 24.51 -4.17
CA GLN A 138 13.21 25.60 -4.84
C GLN A 138 12.54 26.01 -6.15
N ASN A 139 12.11 25.04 -6.97
CA ASN A 139 11.40 25.31 -8.23
C ASN A 139 10.05 26.00 -8.02
N PHE A 140 9.36 25.73 -6.91
CA PHE A 140 8.11 26.42 -6.58
C PHE A 140 8.35 27.84 -6.06
N LEU A 141 9.43 28.06 -5.30
CA LEU A 141 9.83 29.39 -4.81
C LEU A 141 10.32 30.30 -5.95
N SER A 142 11.05 29.77 -6.92
CA SER A 142 11.54 30.52 -8.08
C SER A 142 10.44 30.86 -9.10
N LYS A 143 9.31 30.16 -9.07
CA LYS A 143 8.13 30.43 -9.91
C LYS A 143 7.31 31.64 -9.45
N THR A 144 7.68 32.27 -8.33
CA THR A 144 6.94 33.37 -7.70
C THR A 144 7.35 34.77 -8.14
N ASP A 145 8.25 34.91 -9.12
CA ASP A 145 8.53 36.20 -9.79
C ASP A 145 7.76 36.29 -11.13
N PRO A 146 6.86 37.28 -11.31
CA PRO A 146 6.37 37.73 -12.61
C PRO A 146 7.47 38.33 -13.50
#